data_AF-A0A1I4YSI9-F1
#
_entry.id   AF-A0A1I4YSI9-F1
#
_cell.length_a   1.000
_cell.length_b   1.000
_cell.length_c   1.000
_cell.angle_alpha   90.00
_cell.angle_beta   90.00
_cell.angle_gamma   90.00
#
_symmetry.space_group_name_H-M   'P 1'
#
loop_
_entity.id
_entity.type
_entity.pdbx_description
1 polymer ?
#
loop_
_entity_poly.entity_id
_entity_poly.type
_entity_poly.pdbx_seq_one_letter_code
_entity_poly.pdbx_strand_id
1 'polypeptide(L)'
;MTAPFDYFVVFAEMRTGSNFLESNLNAFDGIECHGEAFNPHFIAYPNKTEVLGVTQAMRDGDPGRLIEAIKTGSEGIGGFRFFHDHDPRVLDIVLDDPRCAKIVLTRNPVDSYVSWKIAQATGQWKLTNVKRRRDSKIEFDGVEFERHVGRLQDFQVFLLNRLQHSGQTAFYVAYDDLQSLEVMNGLARYLGCATVLDALDDSLKKQNPGGLEDKVSNFDEMEHALAGLDTFNLTRTPNFEPRRGAAVPGFVSAAKAALLYMPVRSGPETEVRHWLAALDGVPPDTLPTKLNQRALRQWMRRKPGHRRFSVLRHPVARAHAAFCAKILVKGPGCYRDIRKTLRNFHKLPLPGGELEEDYDRRAHREAFVAFLIFLKSNLAGQTGIRVDAHWATQASVLEGMAQFGSPDMVIRETEMKGYLAALARQVGYAKPPVPPQALTDTPFDLSEIYDDEIEALARDVYQRDYVTFGFGRWA
;
A
#
# COMPACT_ATOMS: atom_id res chain seq x y z
N MET A 1 -33.33 -16.91 5.32
CA MET A 1 -32.16 -16.66 4.44
C MET A 1 -31.15 -17.74 4.75
N THR A 2 -30.62 -18.45 3.75
CA THR A 2 -29.56 -19.45 3.95
C THR A 2 -28.31 -18.76 4.49
N ALA A 3 -27.67 -19.33 5.50
CA ALA A 3 -26.41 -18.82 6.03
C ALA A 3 -25.34 -18.79 4.91
N PRO A 4 -24.51 -17.72 4.84
CA PRO A 4 -23.53 -17.55 3.77
C PRO A 4 -22.43 -18.60 3.81
N PHE A 5 -22.14 -19.14 5.00
CA PHE A 5 -21.06 -20.10 5.26
C PHE A 5 -21.57 -21.26 6.12
N ASP A 6 -20.98 -22.44 5.93
CA ASP A 6 -21.26 -23.65 6.74
C ASP A 6 -20.26 -23.82 7.88
N TYR A 7 -19.06 -23.25 7.73
CA TYR A 7 -17.96 -23.36 8.68
C TYR A 7 -16.91 -22.29 8.35
N PHE A 8 -15.89 -22.14 9.20
CA PHE A 8 -14.82 -21.19 8.97
C PHE A 8 -13.42 -21.73 9.29
N VAL A 9 -12.42 -21.08 8.71
CA VAL A 9 -11.01 -21.30 9.02
C VAL A 9 -10.34 -19.97 9.36
N VAL A 10 -9.53 -19.98 10.43
CA VAL A 10 -8.66 -18.87 10.82
C VAL A 10 -7.23 -19.20 10.41
N PHE A 11 -6.78 -18.63 9.29
CA PHE A 11 -5.38 -18.62 8.91
C PHE A 11 -4.62 -17.67 9.82
N ALA A 12 -3.72 -18.24 10.62
CA ALA A 12 -2.96 -17.52 11.61
C ALA A 12 -1.57 -18.14 11.75
N GLU A 13 -0.78 -17.60 12.66
CA GLU A 13 0.56 -18.11 12.93
C GLU A 13 0.80 -18.16 14.44
N MET A 14 1.87 -18.85 14.81
CA MET A 14 2.33 -18.83 16.20
C MET A 14 2.49 -17.37 16.64
N ARG A 15 1.90 -17.03 17.79
CA ARG A 15 1.99 -15.71 18.42
C ARG A 15 1.34 -14.56 17.65
N THR A 16 0.45 -14.79 16.68
CA THR A 16 -0.33 -13.70 16.06
C THR A 16 -1.53 -13.23 16.88
N GLY A 17 -1.77 -13.81 18.06
CA GLY A 17 -2.96 -13.55 18.88
C GLY A 17 -4.14 -14.48 18.59
N SER A 18 -3.92 -15.56 17.84
CA SER A 18 -4.96 -16.49 17.42
C SER A 18 -5.74 -17.13 18.58
N ASN A 19 -5.09 -17.41 19.72
CA ASN A 19 -5.77 -17.85 20.94
C ASN A 19 -6.73 -16.80 21.52
N PHE A 20 -6.40 -15.51 21.42
CA PHE A 20 -7.25 -14.44 21.91
C PHE A 20 -8.45 -14.25 20.97
N LEU A 21 -8.21 -14.31 19.66
CA LEU A 21 -9.30 -14.31 18.68
C LEU A 21 -10.24 -15.51 18.89
N GLU A 22 -9.70 -16.71 19.11
CA GLU A 22 -10.49 -17.91 19.42
C GLU A 22 -11.36 -17.72 20.67
N SER A 23 -10.79 -17.24 21.78
CA SER A 23 -11.54 -16.97 23.00
C SER A 23 -12.70 -16.00 22.78
N ASN A 24 -12.49 -14.93 22.01
CA ASN A 24 -13.57 -13.98 21.69
C ASN A 24 -14.61 -14.57 20.73
N LEU A 25 -14.20 -15.37 19.73
CA LEU A 25 -15.13 -16.08 18.86
C LEU A 25 -16.04 -17.01 19.65
N ASN A 26 -15.46 -17.78 20.59
CA ASN A 26 -16.21 -18.70 21.46
C ASN A 26 -17.07 -17.99 22.52
N ALA A 27 -16.96 -16.67 22.67
CA ALA A 27 -17.85 -15.89 23.53
C ALA A 27 -19.18 -15.53 22.85
N PHE A 28 -19.25 -15.61 21.51
CA PHE A 28 -20.50 -15.41 20.78
C PHE A 28 -21.37 -16.67 20.86
N ASP A 29 -22.62 -16.50 21.29
CA ASP A 29 -23.63 -17.54 21.12
C ASP A 29 -23.85 -17.81 19.63
N GLY A 30 -23.60 -19.06 19.20
CA GLY A 30 -23.67 -19.49 17.80
C GLY A 30 -22.34 -19.51 17.02
N ILE A 31 -21.19 -19.40 17.67
CA ILE A 31 -19.87 -19.63 17.06
C ILE A 31 -19.07 -20.60 17.93
N GLU A 32 -18.49 -21.64 17.31
CA GLU A 32 -17.62 -22.59 18.00
C GLU A 32 -16.31 -22.82 17.23
N CYS A 33 -15.19 -22.44 17.84
CA CYS A 33 -13.85 -22.58 17.30
C CYS A 33 -13.08 -23.68 18.03
N HIS A 34 -12.76 -24.75 17.31
CA HIS A 34 -12.17 -26.00 17.81
C HIS A 34 -10.63 -25.97 17.83
N GLY A 35 -10.03 -24.85 18.21
CA GLY A 35 -8.58 -24.73 18.35
C GLY A 35 -7.79 -25.09 17.08
N GLU A 36 -6.63 -25.72 17.25
CA GLU A 36 -5.73 -26.15 16.17
C GLU A 36 -6.10 -27.58 15.69
N ALA A 37 -7.29 -27.72 15.10
CA ALA A 37 -7.89 -29.00 14.72
C ALA A 37 -6.98 -29.89 13.84
N PHE A 38 -6.08 -29.28 13.06
CA PHE A 38 -5.20 -29.94 12.10
C PHE A 38 -3.70 -29.85 12.45
N ASN A 39 -3.37 -29.58 13.71
CA ASN A 39 -1.99 -29.65 14.19
C ASN A 39 -1.44 -31.09 14.01
N PRO A 40 -0.23 -31.31 13.50
CA PRO A 40 0.28 -32.67 13.26
C PRO A 40 0.57 -33.46 14.55
N HIS A 41 0.73 -32.79 15.69
CA HIS A 41 1.16 -33.41 16.94
C HIS A 41 0.03 -33.71 17.92
N PHE A 42 -1.10 -33.00 17.82
CA PHE A 42 -2.27 -33.17 18.68
C PHE A 42 -3.54 -32.78 17.92
N ILE A 43 -4.73 -33.04 18.51
CA ILE A 43 -6.01 -32.65 17.93
C ILE A 43 -6.66 -31.51 18.73
N ALA A 44 -6.89 -30.36 18.07
CA ALA A 44 -7.45 -29.11 18.63
C ALA A 44 -6.66 -28.45 19.76
N TYR A 45 -6.49 -29.14 20.90
CA TYR A 45 -5.82 -28.64 22.09
C TYR A 45 -4.85 -29.68 22.65
N PRO A 46 -3.78 -29.26 23.34
CA PRO A 46 -2.91 -30.18 24.08
C PRO A 46 -3.72 -31.03 25.07
N ASN A 47 -3.50 -32.35 25.05
CA ASN A 47 -4.17 -33.37 25.90
C ASN A 47 -5.62 -33.74 25.53
N LYS A 48 -6.15 -33.26 24.40
CA LYS A 48 -7.40 -33.80 23.84
C LYS A 48 -7.12 -35.06 23.03
N THR A 49 -8.01 -36.05 23.15
CA THR A 49 -7.93 -37.31 22.41
C THR A 49 -8.85 -37.33 21.19
N GLU A 50 -9.88 -36.48 21.19
CA GLU A 50 -10.88 -36.36 20.13
C GLU A 50 -11.55 -34.98 20.12
N VAL A 51 -12.16 -34.64 18.99
CA VAL A 51 -13.01 -33.47 18.76
C VAL A 51 -14.26 -33.95 18.05
N LEU A 52 -15.44 -33.67 18.61
CA LEU A 52 -16.74 -34.07 18.02
C LEU A 52 -16.79 -35.56 17.62
N GLY A 53 -16.23 -36.43 18.47
CA GLY A 53 -16.16 -37.88 18.24
C GLY A 53 -15.16 -38.34 17.17
N VAL A 54 -14.32 -37.44 16.65
CA VAL A 54 -13.24 -37.75 15.70
C VAL A 54 -11.90 -37.75 16.44
N THR A 55 -11.22 -38.90 16.44
CA THR A 55 -9.87 -39.04 17.02
C THR A 55 -8.79 -38.51 16.08
N GLN A 56 -7.58 -38.28 16.61
CA GLN A 56 -6.42 -37.89 15.79
C GLN A 56 -6.16 -38.88 14.65
N ALA A 57 -6.16 -40.20 14.92
CA ALA A 57 -5.94 -41.22 13.90
C ALA A 57 -7.00 -41.20 12.78
N MET A 58 -8.26 -40.88 13.12
CA MET A 58 -9.33 -40.76 12.14
C MET A 58 -9.14 -39.52 11.25
N ARG A 59 -8.75 -38.38 11.84
CA ARG A 59 -8.42 -37.15 11.09
C ARG A 59 -7.20 -37.33 10.21
N ASP A 60 -6.15 -37.99 10.71
CA ASP A 60 -4.91 -38.18 9.96
C ASP A 60 -5.14 -39.08 8.73
N GLY A 61 -6.02 -40.08 8.87
CA GLY A 61 -6.48 -40.92 7.77
C GLY A 61 -7.37 -40.18 6.76
N ASP A 62 -8.27 -39.32 7.23
CA ASP A 62 -9.17 -38.50 6.40
C ASP A 62 -9.46 -37.14 7.06
N PRO A 63 -8.79 -36.05 6.63
CA PRO A 63 -9.02 -34.72 7.21
C PRO A 63 -10.41 -34.17 6.87
N GLY A 64 -11.03 -34.61 5.77
CA GLY A 64 -12.39 -34.20 5.39
C GLY A 64 -13.43 -34.65 6.42
N ARG A 65 -13.21 -35.81 7.05
CA ARG A 65 -14.07 -36.31 8.13
C ARG A 65 -14.17 -35.35 9.30
N LEU A 66 -13.06 -34.72 9.72
CA LEU A 66 -13.08 -33.75 10.80
C LEU A 66 -13.75 -32.44 10.37
N ILE A 67 -13.57 -32.02 9.12
CA ILE A 67 -14.25 -30.83 8.58
C ILE A 67 -15.77 -31.03 8.60
N GLU A 68 -16.27 -32.19 8.15
CA GLU A 68 -17.70 -32.51 8.20
C GLU A 68 -18.24 -32.62 9.63
N ALA A 69 -17.44 -33.17 10.56
CA ALA A 69 -17.79 -33.16 11.98
C ALA A 69 -17.93 -31.74 12.52
N ILE A 70 -17.00 -30.83 12.17
CA ILE A 70 -17.08 -29.42 12.57
C ILE A 70 -18.30 -28.72 11.96
N LYS A 71 -18.61 -28.94 10.68
CA LYS A 71 -19.79 -28.35 10.01
C LYS A 71 -21.12 -28.76 10.66
N THR A 72 -21.24 -30.03 11.04
CA THR A 72 -22.53 -30.61 11.45
C THR A 72 -22.69 -30.77 12.96
N GLY A 73 -21.59 -30.84 13.70
CA GLY A 73 -21.57 -31.15 15.13
C GLY A 73 -21.28 -29.95 16.03
N SER A 74 -21.00 -28.77 15.48
CA SER A 74 -20.81 -27.55 16.27
C SER A 74 -22.13 -26.88 16.62
N GLU A 75 -22.18 -26.19 17.76
CA GLU A 75 -23.30 -25.33 18.10
C GLU A 75 -23.18 -23.99 17.35
N GLY A 76 -23.95 -23.83 16.27
CA GLY A 76 -23.86 -22.68 15.37
C GLY A 76 -22.81 -22.90 14.27
N ILE A 77 -22.07 -21.86 13.90
CA ILE A 77 -21.01 -22.00 12.88
C ILE A 77 -19.72 -22.51 13.53
N GLY A 78 -19.28 -23.68 13.07
CA GLY A 78 -18.04 -24.31 13.51
C GLY A 78 -16.80 -23.80 12.77
N GLY A 79 -15.65 -23.75 13.42
CA GLY A 79 -14.40 -23.45 12.75
C GLY A 79 -13.15 -23.86 13.51
N PHE A 80 -11.99 -23.53 12.97
CA PHE A 80 -10.70 -23.92 13.52
C PHE A 80 -9.57 -22.98 13.10
N ARG A 81 -8.46 -23.03 13.83
CA ARG A 81 -7.21 -22.35 13.50
C ARG A 81 -6.31 -23.23 12.62
N PHE A 82 -5.73 -22.61 11.61
CA PHE A 82 -4.81 -23.24 10.67
C PHE A 82 -3.52 -22.44 10.57
N PHE A 83 -2.38 -23.09 10.83
CA PHE A 83 -1.03 -22.51 10.69
C PHE A 83 -0.30 -23.13 9.50
N HIS A 84 0.75 -22.49 8.99
CA HIS A 84 1.47 -22.95 7.80
C HIS A 84 2.04 -24.38 7.89
N ASP A 85 2.27 -24.89 9.10
CA ASP A 85 2.84 -26.21 9.38
C ASP A 85 1.79 -27.27 9.75
N HIS A 86 0.50 -26.93 9.65
CA HIS A 86 -0.60 -27.89 9.79
C HIS A 86 -0.75 -28.76 8.53
N ASP A 87 -1.61 -29.78 8.60
CA ASP A 87 -1.85 -30.70 7.49
C ASP A 87 -2.23 -29.96 6.18
N PRO A 88 -1.35 -29.94 5.16
CA PRO A 88 -1.57 -29.14 3.96
C PRO A 88 -2.73 -29.65 3.10
N ARG A 89 -3.18 -30.91 3.27
CA ARG A 89 -4.33 -31.47 2.55
C ARG A 89 -5.62 -30.70 2.83
N VAL A 90 -5.70 -30.05 3.99
CA VAL A 90 -6.84 -29.23 4.41
C VAL A 90 -6.96 -27.97 3.57
N LEU A 91 -5.85 -27.42 3.09
CA LEU A 91 -5.82 -26.17 2.33
C LEU A 91 -6.68 -26.26 1.08
N ASP A 92 -6.60 -27.37 0.34
CA ASP A 92 -7.41 -27.55 -0.87
C ASP A 92 -8.90 -27.65 -0.52
N ILE A 93 -9.25 -28.35 0.57
CA ILE A 93 -10.64 -28.47 1.01
C ILE A 93 -11.23 -27.10 1.36
N VAL A 94 -10.53 -26.30 2.18
CA VAL A 94 -11.08 -25.03 2.67
C VAL A 94 -10.95 -23.90 1.67
N LEU A 95 -9.86 -23.83 0.89
CA LEU A 95 -9.63 -22.75 -0.05
C LEU A 95 -10.48 -22.90 -1.31
N ASP A 96 -10.87 -24.11 -1.71
CA ASP A 96 -11.69 -24.32 -2.90
C ASP A 96 -13.20 -24.27 -2.58
N ASP A 97 -13.61 -24.39 -1.32
CA ASP A 97 -15.01 -24.36 -0.89
C ASP A 97 -15.50 -22.91 -0.62
N PRO A 98 -16.37 -22.31 -1.46
CA PRO A 98 -16.93 -20.97 -1.24
C PRO A 98 -17.84 -20.86 -0.01
N ARG A 99 -18.29 -21.98 0.57
CA ARG A 99 -19.10 -22.03 1.79
C ARG A 99 -18.25 -22.10 3.06
N CYS A 100 -16.93 -22.21 2.94
CA CYS A 100 -16.01 -21.99 4.06
C CYS A 100 -15.70 -20.50 4.19
N ALA A 101 -15.94 -19.89 5.35
CA ALA A 101 -15.51 -18.52 5.62
C ALA A 101 -13.99 -18.50 5.90
N LYS A 102 -13.27 -17.52 5.34
CA LYS A 102 -11.82 -17.40 5.53
C LYS A 102 -11.52 -16.19 6.38
N ILE A 103 -10.77 -16.38 7.45
CA ILE A 103 -10.28 -15.31 8.31
C ILE A 103 -8.76 -15.34 8.24
N VAL A 104 -8.14 -14.19 7.96
CA VAL A 104 -6.67 -14.07 7.92
C VAL A 104 -6.24 -13.14 9.05
N LEU A 105 -5.59 -13.72 10.06
CA LEU A 105 -5.06 -12.99 11.20
C LEU A 105 -3.58 -12.70 11.00
N THR A 106 -3.24 -11.42 11.01
CA THR A 106 -1.87 -10.93 10.83
C THR A 106 -1.35 -10.23 12.07
N ARG A 107 -0.03 -10.21 12.22
CA ARG A 107 0.66 -9.45 13.27
C ARG A 107 2.01 -8.98 12.73
N ASN A 108 2.55 -7.91 13.30
CA ASN A 108 3.93 -7.51 13.01
C ASN A 108 4.88 -8.73 13.19
N PRO A 109 5.61 -9.14 12.15
CA PRO A 109 6.50 -10.30 12.21
C PRO A 109 7.59 -10.16 13.28
N VAL A 110 8.09 -8.94 13.52
CA VAL A 110 9.10 -8.66 14.54
C VAL A 110 8.56 -8.98 15.93
N ASP A 111 7.39 -8.43 16.26
CA ASP A 111 6.74 -8.65 17.56
C ASP A 111 6.38 -10.12 17.79
N SER A 112 5.99 -10.81 16.72
CA SER A 112 5.65 -12.24 16.76
C SER A 112 6.90 -13.09 16.98
N TYR A 113 7.98 -12.79 16.28
CA TYR A 113 9.26 -13.48 16.39
C TYR A 113 9.90 -13.32 17.77
N VAL A 114 10.03 -12.08 18.26
CA VAL A 114 10.57 -11.82 19.61
C VAL A 114 9.69 -12.51 20.66
N SER A 115 8.37 -12.45 20.50
CA SER A 115 7.46 -13.15 21.40
C SER A 115 7.61 -14.67 21.35
N TRP A 116 7.95 -15.25 20.20
CA TRP A 116 8.19 -16.68 20.03
C TRP A 116 9.51 -17.11 20.68
N LYS A 117 10.60 -16.37 20.46
CA LYS A 117 11.90 -16.60 21.11
C LYS A 117 11.80 -16.54 22.64
N ILE A 118 11.05 -15.57 23.18
CA ILE A 118 10.85 -15.46 24.64
C ILE A 118 10.07 -16.67 25.18
N ALA A 119 9.03 -17.12 24.48
CA ALA A 119 8.25 -18.29 24.88
C ALA A 119 9.12 -19.56 24.88
N GLN A 120 9.98 -19.72 23.87
CA GLN A 120 10.95 -20.81 23.78
C GLN A 120 11.96 -20.77 24.95
N ALA A 121 12.49 -19.59 25.27
CA ALA A 121 13.47 -19.42 26.36
C ALA A 121 12.85 -19.64 27.76
N THR A 122 11.60 -19.22 27.97
CA THR A 122 10.93 -19.25 29.29
C THR A 122 10.09 -20.51 29.54
N GLY A 123 9.75 -21.26 28.48
CA GLY A 123 8.78 -22.34 28.48
C GLY A 123 7.33 -21.89 28.68
N GLN A 124 7.05 -20.58 28.56
CA GLN A 124 5.74 -19.99 28.87
C GLN A 124 4.98 -19.61 27.58
N TRP A 125 3.96 -20.40 27.24
CA TRP A 125 3.20 -20.25 25.99
C TRP A 125 1.86 -19.48 26.16
N LYS A 126 1.24 -19.55 27.36
CA LYS A 126 -0.01 -18.84 27.72
C LYS A 126 0.14 -18.10 29.05
N LEU A 127 -0.30 -16.84 29.13
CA LEU A 127 -0.36 -16.06 30.38
C LEU A 127 -1.83 -15.75 30.73
N THR A 128 -2.33 -16.36 31.81
CA THR A 128 -3.64 -16.06 32.40
C THR A 128 -3.51 -15.27 33.71
N ASN A 129 -2.32 -15.24 34.32
CA ASN A 129 -2.05 -14.50 35.56
C ASN A 129 -0.70 -13.78 35.50
N VAL A 130 -0.74 -12.45 35.56
CA VAL A 130 0.45 -11.57 35.45
C VAL A 130 1.51 -11.85 36.51
N LYS A 131 1.13 -12.35 37.70
CA LYS A 131 2.06 -12.64 38.81
C LYS A 131 3.00 -13.84 38.54
N ARG A 132 2.73 -14.66 37.52
CA ARG A 132 3.56 -15.83 37.13
C ARG A 132 4.41 -15.56 35.88
N ARG A 133 4.67 -14.29 35.57
CA ARG A 133 5.48 -13.87 34.42
C ARG A 133 6.95 -14.23 34.64
N ARG A 134 7.58 -14.82 33.62
CA ARG A 134 9.03 -15.00 33.55
C ARG A 134 9.60 -14.00 32.53
N ASP A 135 10.47 -13.11 32.98
CA ASP A 135 11.18 -12.18 32.10
C ASP A 135 12.50 -12.78 31.64
N SER A 136 12.73 -12.76 30.34
CA SER A 136 13.98 -13.18 29.71
C SER A 136 14.22 -12.29 28.50
N LYS A 137 15.42 -11.70 28.42
CA LYS A 137 15.89 -11.08 27.18
C LYS A 137 16.35 -12.17 26.23
N ILE A 138 16.02 -12.02 24.94
CA ILE A 138 16.44 -12.95 23.90
C ILE A 138 17.51 -12.32 23.02
N GLU A 139 18.37 -13.17 22.46
CA GLU A 139 19.29 -12.78 21.40
C GLU A 139 18.55 -12.88 20.05
N PHE A 140 18.64 -11.82 19.26
CA PHE A 140 18.05 -11.71 17.93
C PHE A 140 19.03 -12.24 16.88
N ASP A 141 18.58 -13.21 16.09
CA ASP A 141 19.28 -13.72 14.92
C ASP A 141 18.58 -13.20 13.66
N GLY A 142 19.28 -12.36 12.89
CA GLY A 142 18.78 -11.76 11.65
C GLY A 142 18.52 -12.78 10.54
N VAL A 143 19.37 -13.79 10.39
CA VAL A 143 19.21 -14.83 9.33
C VAL A 143 18.02 -15.74 9.65
N GLU A 144 17.85 -16.09 10.92
CA GLU A 144 16.67 -16.83 11.39
C GLU A 144 15.39 -16.01 11.17
N PHE A 145 15.44 -14.71 11.49
CA PHE A 145 14.32 -13.79 11.30
C PHE A 145 13.95 -13.64 9.81
N GLU A 146 14.91 -13.46 8.91
CA GLU A 146 14.69 -13.39 7.46
C GLU A 146 13.97 -14.64 6.94
N ARG A 147 14.44 -15.82 7.33
CA ARG A 147 13.81 -17.10 6.95
C ARG A 147 12.41 -17.24 7.55
N HIS A 148 12.19 -16.74 8.75
CA HIS A 148 10.87 -16.72 9.38
C HIS A 148 9.90 -15.83 8.60
N VAL A 149 10.29 -14.57 8.33
CA VAL A 149 9.48 -13.61 7.57
C VAL A 149 9.20 -14.11 6.15
N GLY A 150 10.20 -14.66 5.46
CA GLY A 150 10.03 -15.21 4.10
C GLY A 150 8.93 -16.29 4.05
N ARG A 151 8.95 -17.24 4.99
CA ARG A 151 7.90 -18.27 5.09
C ARG A 151 6.51 -17.69 5.32
N LEU A 152 6.39 -16.71 6.20
CA LEU A 152 5.12 -16.04 6.46
C LEU A 152 4.61 -15.33 5.21
N GLN A 153 5.49 -14.63 4.50
CA GLN A 153 5.15 -13.92 3.27
C GLN A 153 4.74 -14.88 2.15
N ASP A 154 5.47 -15.97 1.95
CA ASP A 154 5.16 -16.99 0.94
C ASP A 154 3.76 -17.58 1.18
N PHE A 155 3.43 -17.90 2.43
CA PHE A 155 2.11 -18.42 2.78
C PHE A 155 0.99 -17.39 2.54
N GLN A 156 1.22 -16.12 2.90
CA GLN A 156 0.26 -15.05 2.64
C GLN A 156 0.04 -14.82 1.13
N VAL A 157 1.10 -14.86 0.33
CA VAL A 157 1.02 -14.78 -1.14
C VAL A 157 0.27 -15.98 -1.72
N PHE A 158 0.54 -17.17 -1.20
CA PHE A 158 -0.18 -18.39 -1.57
C PHE A 158 -1.70 -18.26 -1.32
N LEU A 159 -2.10 -17.85 -0.11
CA LEU A 159 -3.51 -17.64 0.24
C LEU A 159 -4.16 -16.61 -0.68
N LEU A 160 -3.52 -15.45 -0.86
CA LEU A 160 -4.03 -14.39 -1.72
C LEU A 160 -4.26 -14.87 -3.16
N ASN A 161 -3.29 -15.56 -3.75
CA ASN A 161 -3.39 -16.07 -5.11
C ASN A 161 -4.51 -17.12 -5.25
N ARG A 162 -4.66 -18.03 -4.28
CA ARG A 162 -5.73 -19.04 -4.29
C ARG A 162 -7.12 -18.41 -4.19
N LEU A 163 -7.28 -17.43 -3.31
CA LEU A 163 -8.55 -16.70 -3.17
C LEU A 163 -8.88 -15.91 -4.43
N GLN A 164 -7.89 -15.24 -5.03
CA GLN A 164 -8.09 -14.49 -6.28
C GLN A 164 -8.47 -15.39 -7.46
N HIS A 165 -7.81 -16.54 -7.63
CA HIS A 165 -8.13 -17.47 -8.71
C HIS A 165 -9.52 -18.09 -8.57
N SER A 166 -9.98 -18.33 -7.34
CA SER A 166 -11.29 -18.91 -7.06
C SER A 166 -12.42 -17.87 -6.92
N GLY A 167 -12.11 -16.57 -7.02
CA GLY A 167 -13.08 -15.49 -6.88
C GLY A 167 -13.61 -15.32 -5.44
N GLN A 168 -12.83 -15.75 -4.45
CA GLN A 168 -13.19 -15.69 -3.03
C GLN A 168 -12.45 -14.56 -2.32
N THR A 169 -12.93 -14.20 -1.12
CA THR A 169 -12.29 -13.21 -0.24
C THR A 169 -12.21 -13.73 1.18
N ALA A 170 -11.26 -13.20 1.96
CA ALA A 170 -11.16 -13.43 3.39
C ALA A 170 -11.52 -12.16 4.18
N PHE A 171 -11.90 -12.35 5.44
CA PHE A 171 -11.94 -11.30 6.45
C PHE A 171 -10.53 -11.12 7.04
N TYR A 172 -9.92 -9.97 6.80
CA TYR A 172 -8.59 -9.66 7.30
C TYR A 172 -8.70 -8.94 8.65
N VAL A 173 -7.91 -9.40 9.62
CA VAL A 173 -7.84 -8.81 10.96
C VAL A 173 -6.38 -8.73 11.41
N ALA A 174 -5.96 -7.59 11.95
CA ALA A 174 -4.65 -7.47 12.57
C ALA A 174 -4.72 -7.76 14.07
N TYR A 175 -3.60 -8.14 14.67
CA TYR A 175 -3.49 -8.38 16.11
C TYR A 175 -3.98 -7.20 16.96
N ASP A 176 -3.68 -5.97 16.54
CA ASP A 176 -4.06 -4.76 17.28
C ASP A 176 -5.58 -4.51 17.21
N ASP A 177 -6.24 -4.95 16.13
CA ASP A 177 -7.69 -4.85 15.95
C ASP A 177 -8.46 -5.85 16.82
N LEU A 178 -7.81 -6.86 17.38
CA LEU A 178 -8.47 -7.86 18.24
C LEU A 178 -9.06 -7.23 19.51
N GLN A 179 -8.57 -6.05 19.93
CA GLN A 179 -9.11 -5.30 21.06
C GLN A 179 -10.29 -4.40 20.69
N SER A 180 -10.67 -4.34 19.41
CA SER A 180 -11.84 -3.59 18.96
C SER A 180 -13.09 -4.45 19.03
N LEU A 181 -14.00 -4.09 19.93
CA LEU A 181 -15.32 -4.72 20.04
C LEU A 181 -16.11 -4.60 18.73
N GLU A 182 -15.98 -3.48 18.02
CA GLU A 182 -16.63 -3.26 16.73
C GLU A 182 -16.12 -4.22 15.65
N VAL A 183 -14.81 -4.49 15.63
CA VAL A 183 -14.21 -5.45 14.69
C VAL A 183 -14.62 -6.87 15.01
N MET A 184 -14.66 -7.28 16.29
CA MET A 184 -15.13 -8.61 16.69
C MET A 184 -16.61 -8.82 16.34
N ASN A 185 -17.46 -7.83 16.61
CA ASN A 185 -18.87 -7.87 16.19
C ASN A 185 -19.01 -7.85 14.65
N GLY A 186 -18.11 -7.17 13.94
CA GLY A 186 -18.04 -7.21 12.47
C GLY A 186 -17.68 -8.59 11.94
N LEU A 187 -16.73 -9.28 12.59
CA LEU A 187 -16.33 -10.63 12.26
C LEU A 187 -17.46 -11.63 12.52
N ALA A 188 -18.15 -11.53 13.65
CA ALA A 188 -19.33 -12.36 13.93
C ALA A 188 -20.41 -12.20 12.85
N ARG A 189 -20.71 -10.96 12.43
CA ARG A 189 -21.63 -10.69 11.31
C ARG A 189 -21.14 -11.28 9.99
N TYR A 190 -19.84 -11.20 9.70
CA TYR A 190 -19.25 -11.84 8.52
C TYR A 190 -19.50 -13.36 8.52
N LEU A 191 -19.38 -14.00 9.69
CA LEU A 191 -19.68 -15.42 9.88
C LEU A 191 -21.19 -15.76 9.87
N GLY A 192 -22.06 -14.75 9.75
CA GLY A 192 -23.51 -14.93 9.78
C GLY A 192 -24.10 -15.09 11.18
N CYS A 193 -23.32 -14.84 12.23
CA CYS A 193 -23.79 -14.82 13.62
C CYS A 193 -24.52 -13.50 13.91
N ALA A 194 -25.70 -13.59 14.52
CA ALA A 194 -26.52 -12.43 14.89
C ALA A 194 -26.20 -11.87 16.29
N THR A 195 -25.48 -12.65 17.11
CA THR A 195 -25.09 -12.26 18.46
C THR A 195 -24.13 -11.07 18.41
N VAL A 196 -24.34 -10.11 19.32
CA VAL A 196 -23.50 -8.92 19.48
C VAL A 196 -22.97 -8.93 20.90
N LEU A 197 -21.65 -8.80 21.05
CA LEU A 197 -21.02 -8.66 22.35
C LEU A 197 -21.01 -7.19 22.78
N ASP A 198 -21.25 -6.95 24.07
CA ASP A 198 -21.13 -5.64 24.71
C ASP A 198 -19.73 -5.40 25.31
N ALA A 199 -18.92 -6.46 25.46
CA ALA A 199 -17.56 -6.41 25.96
C ALA A 199 -16.73 -7.59 25.41
N LEU A 200 -15.40 -7.42 25.37
CA LEU A 200 -14.47 -8.48 24.98
C LEU A 200 -14.11 -9.37 26.18
N ASP A 201 -13.67 -10.59 25.89
CA ASP A 201 -13.10 -11.49 26.89
C ASP A 201 -11.83 -10.87 27.51
N ASP A 202 -11.82 -10.67 28.82
CA ASP A 202 -10.72 -10.04 29.55
C ASP A 202 -9.74 -11.05 30.20
N SER A 203 -9.96 -12.35 30.01
CA SER A 203 -9.21 -13.43 30.66
C SER A 203 -7.78 -13.58 30.13
N LEU A 204 -7.54 -13.22 28.88
CA LEU A 204 -6.24 -13.33 28.21
C LEU A 204 -5.51 -11.98 28.26
N LYS A 205 -4.41 -11.92 29.02
CA LYS A 205 -3.58 -10.71 29.15
C LYS A 205 -2.39 -10.74 28.18
N LYS A 206 -1.96 -9.56 27.71
CA LYS A 206 -0.75 -9.40 26.90
C LYS A 206 0.44 -9.99 27.67
N GLN A 207 1.14 -10.94 27.06
CA GLN A 207 2.13 -11.75 27.79
C GLN A 207 3.42 -10.99 28.05
N ASN A 208 3.88 -10.20 27.08
CA ASN A 208 5.12 -9.42 27.15
C ASN A 208 4.83 -7.94 26.87
N PRO A 209 4.24 -7.19 27.82
CA PRO A 209 4.14 -5.73 27.73
C PRO A 209 5.54 -5.10 27.91
N GLY A 210 5.89 -4.12 27.08
CA GLY A 210 7.22 -3.47 27.04
C GLY A 210 7.69 -3.21 25.60
N GLY A 211 8.71 -2.36 25.43
CA GLY A 211 9.37 -2.12 24.14
C GLY A 211 10.16 -3.33 23.64
N LEU A 212 10.70 -3.27 22.44
CA LEU A 212 11.59 -4.32 21.90
C LEU A 212 12.99 -4.22 22.54
N GLU A 213 13.41 -3.00 22.86
CA GLU A 213 14.65 -2.64 23.56
C GLU A 213 14.79 -3.33 24.94
N ASP A 214 13.65 -3.55 25.62
CA ASP A 214 13.62 -4.21 26.92
C ASP A 214 13.69 -5.74 26.81
N LYS A 215 13.45 -6.29 25.62
CA LYS A 215 13.25 -7.72 25.37
C LYS A 215 14.37 -8.37 24.60
N VAL A 216 15.19 -7.58 23.91
CA VAL A 216 16.26 -8.07 23.04
C VAL A 216 17.60 -7.65 23.63
N SER A 217 18.54 -8.60 23.79
CA SER A 217 19.85 -8.32 24.39
C SER A 217 20.81 -7.64 23.43
N ASN A 218 20.69 -7.89 22.11
CA ASN A 218 21.47 -7.29 21.02
C ASN A 218 20.59 -6.38 20.14
N PHE A 219 19.90 -5.41 20.76
CA PHE A 219 18.93 -4.55 20.08
C PHE A 219 19.56 -3.76 18.91
N ASP A 220 20.79 -3.26 19.05
CA ASP A 220 21.47 -2.52 17.97
C ASP A 220 21.73 -3.39 16.72
N GLU A 221 22.03 -4.69 16.91
CA GLU A 221 22.21 -5.65 15.81
C GLU A 221 20.87 -5.97 15.14
N MET A 222 19.80 -6.09 15.95
CA MET A 222 18.44 -6.20 15.46
C MET A 222 18.06 -4.97 14.63
N GLU A 223 18.33 -3.75 15.08
CA GLU A 223 18.07 -2.53 14.30
C GLU A 223 18.82 -2.54 12.96
N HIS A 224 20.08 -2.95 12.93
CA HIS A 224 20.86 -3.05 11.68
C HIS A 224 20.31 -4.11 10.72
N ALA A 225 19.97 -5.30 11.22
CA ALA A 225 19.37 -6.36 10.42
C ALA A 225 17.98 -5.96 9.91
N LEU A 226 17.20 -5.30 10.76
CA LEU A 226 15.89 -4.77 10.42
C LEU A 226 15.96 -3.58 9.45
N ALA A 227 17.03 -2.79 9.44
CA ALA A 227 17.25 -1.73 8.46
C ALA A 227 17.52 -2.28 7.04
N GLY A 228 18.08 -3.49 6.94
CA GLY A 228 18.28 -4.20 5.67
C GLY A 228 17.04 -4.96 5.18
N LEU A 229 16.14 -5.30 6.10
CA LEU A 229 14.82 -5.85 5.80
C LEU A 229 13.85 -4.70 5.54
N ASP A 230 12.94 -4.83 4.58
CA ASP A 230 11.85 -3.85 4.38
C ASP A 230 10.89 -3.88 5.57
N THR A 231 11.35 -3.39 6.73
CA THR A 231 10.75 -3.49 8.06
C THR A 231 9.38 -2.83 8.14
N PHE A 232 9.15 -1.90 7.24
CA PHE A 232 7.93 -1.12 7.18
C PHE A 232 6.92 -1.69 6.19
N ASN A 233 7.25 -2.76 5.44
CA ASN A 233 6.45 -3.12 4.27
C ASN A 233 6.23 -1.85 3.41
N LEU A 234 7.25 -1.00 3.16
CA LEU A 234 7.06 0.23 2.37
C LEU A 234 6.72 -0.08 0.91
N THR A 235 7.02 -1.30 0.47
CA THR A 235 6.53 -1.88 -0.78
C THR A 235 5.05 -2.29 -0.74
N ARG A 236 4.41 -2.30 0.44
CA ARG A 236 3.06 -2.85 0.71
C ARG A 236 2.19 -2.06 1.69
N THR A 237 2.57 -0.86 2.15
CA THR A 237 1.57 0.10 2.65
C THR A 237 0.52 0.22 1.54
N PRO A 238 -0.78 0.02 1.80
CA PRO A 238 -1.77 0.18 0.76
C PRO A 238 -1.56 1.57 0.17
N ASN A 239 -1.04 1.62 -1.06
CA ASN A 239 -1.01 2.86 -1.80
C ASN A 239 -2.48 3.15 -2.07
N PHE A 240 -3.07 3.99 -1.24
CA PHE A 240 -4.46 4.43 -1.40
C PHE A 240 -4.60 5.33 -2.63
N GLU A 241 -3.49 5.78 -3.22
CA GLU A 241 -3.57 6.32 -4.58
C GLU A 241 -4.04 5.23 -5.54
N PRO A 242 -5.08 5.51 -6.35
CA PRO A 242 -5.56 4.59 -7.36
C PRO A 242 -4.44 4.13 -8.29
N ARG A 243 -4.36 2.82 -8.56
CA ARG A 243 -3.45 2.27 -9.56
C ARG A 243 -3.64 2.99 -10.89
N ARG A 244 -2.54 3.47 -11.48
CA ARG A 244 -2.57 4.20 -12.75
C ARG A 244 -2.32 3.25 -13.91
N GLY A 245 -3.06 3.45 -15.00
CA GLY A 245 -2.76 2.79 -16.28
C GLY A 245 -1.60 3.48 -17.00
N ALA A 246 -1.11 2.85 -18.07
CA ALA A 246 0.07 3.31 -18.82
C ALA A 246 0.00 4.72 -19.42
N ALA A 247 -1.18 5.33 -19.52
CA ALA A 247 -1.39 6.69 -20.02
C ALA A 247 -0.76 6.99 -21.40
N VAL A 248 -0.61 5.96 -22.25
CA VAL A 248 0.04 6.03 -23.57
C VAL A 248 -0.46 7.17 -24.49
N PRO A 249 -1.75 7.55 -24.53
CA PRO A 249 -2.19 8.71 -25.30
C PRO A 249 -1.54 10.04 -24.90
N GLY A 250 -1.00 10.14 -23.69
CA GLY A 250 -0.27 11.31 -23.21
C GLY A 250 1.19 11.38 -23.68
N PHE A 251 1.76 10.30 -24.23
CA PHE A 251 3.16 10.28 -24.66
C PHE A 251 3.36 11.15 -25.91
N VAL A 252 4.57 11.70 -26.04
CA VAL A 252 4.97 12.57 -27.14
C VAL A 252 6.18 11.96 -27.81
N SER A 253 6.03 11.47 -29.04
CA SER A 253 7.19 11.04 -29.82
C SER A 253 7.78 12.24 -30.56
N ALA A 254 9.10 12.24 -30.74
CA ALA A 254 9.72 13.15 -31.70
C ALA A 254 9.22 12.85 -33.13
N ALA A 255 9.22 13.84 -34.01
CA ALA A 255 8.78 13.69 -35.39
C ALA A 255 9.78 12.86 -36.22
N LYS A 256 11.08 13.03 -35.99
CA LYS A 256 12.18 12.36 -36.69
C LYS A 256 13.09 11.61 -35.72
N ALA A 257 13.51 12.23 -34.61
CA ALA A 257 14.39 11.59 -33.64
C ALA A 257 13.79 10.29 -33.08
N ALA A 258 14.64 9.33 -32.70
CA ALA A 258 14.19 8.10 -32.05
C ALA A 258 13.96 8.33 -30.54
N LEU A 259 13.23 9.39 -30.18
CA LEU A 259 12.94 9.77 -28.79
C LEU A 259 11.45 9.73 -28.51
N LEU A 260 11.11 9.23 -27.33
CA LEU A 260 9.76 9.23 -26.79
C LEU A 260 9.76 9.87 -25.40
N TYR A 261 9.05 10.98 -25.25
CA TYR A 261 8.81 11.60 -23.96
C TYR A 261 7.53 11.03 -23.32
N MET A 262 7.68 10.60 -22.08
CA MET A 262 6.61 10.04 -21.24
C MET A 262 6.33 11.03 -20.09
N PRO A 263 5.41 11.99 -20.29
CA PRO A 263 5.25 13.11 -19.38
C PRO A 263 4.68 12.72 -18.02
N VAL A 264 5.29 13.25 -16.97
CA VAL A 264 4.66 13.42 -15.66
C VAL A 264 3.94 14.75 -15.66
N ARG A 265 2.64 14.74 -15.37
CA ARG A 265 1.80 15.96 -15.44
C ARG A 265 2.24 17.00 -14.41
N SER A 266 2.07 18.27 -14.77
CA SER A 266 2.57 19.41 -14.00
C SER A 266 4.11 19.46 -13.87
N GLY A 267 4.83 18.68 -14.68
CA GLY A 267 6.25 18.84 -14.91
C GLY A 267 6.53 19.81 -16.08
N PRO A 268 7.78 19.87 -16.57
CA PRO A 268 8.20 20.76 -17.66
C PRO A 268 7.74 20.25 -19.05
N GLU A 269 6.46 19.92 -19.18
CA GLU A 269 5.89 19.32 -20.40
C GLU A 269 6.04 20.25 -21.60
N THR A 270 5.81 21.54 -21.39
CA THR A 270 5.89 22.58 -22.43
C THR A 270 7.32 22.69 -22.93
N GLU A 271 8.29 22.78 -22.03
CA GLU A 271 9.70 22.98 -22.33
C GLU A 271 10.28 21.77 -23.07
N VAL A 272 9.96 20.56 -22.61
CA VAL A 272 10.40 19.32 -23.26
C VAL A 272 9.77 19.17 -24.66
N ARG A 273 8.50 19.55 -24.83
CA ARG A 273 7.85 19.56 -26.16
C ARG A 273 8.51 20.55 -27.11
N HIS A 274 8.78 21.77 -26.67
CA HIS A 274 9.48 22.76 -27.48
C HIS A 274 10.88 22.28 -27.85
N TRP A 275 11.60 21.66 -26.92
CA TRP A 275 12.90 21.07 -27.17
C TRP A 275 12.86 19.93 -28.20
N LEU A 276 11.91 18.98 -28.08
CA LEU A 276 11.73 17.89 -29.04
C LEU A 276 11.39 18.41 -30.44
N ALA A 277 10.55 19.44 -30.53
CA ALA A 277 10.16 20.06 -31.78
C ALA A 277 11.35 20.77 -32.44
N ALA A 278 12.11 21.54 -31.65
CA ALA A 278 13.33 22.20 -32.10
C ALA A 278 14.40 21.19 -32.56
N LEU A 279 14.53 20.04 -31.89
CA LEU A 279 15.45 18.97 -32.27
C LEU A 279 15.18 18.48 -33.70
N ASP A 280 13.92 18.38 -34.10
CA ASP A 280 13.52 17.89 -35.43
C ASP A 280 13.27 19.00 -36.47
N GLY A 281 13.38 20.27 -36.05
CA GLY A 281 13.09 21.44 -36.89
C GLY A 281 11.62 21.52 -37.29
N VAL A 282 10.70 21.19 -36.39
CA VAL A 282 9.25 21.22 -36.62
C VAL A 282 8.53 22.08 -35.57
N PRO A 283 7.30 22.57 -35.83
CA PRO A 283 6.51 23.26 -34.82
C PRO A 283 6.04 22.31 -33.69
N PRO A 284 5.94 22.76 -32.42
CA PRO A 284 5.53 21.93 -31.28
C PRO A 284 4.19 21.21 -31.45
N ASP A 285 3.21 21.86 -32.10
CA ASP A 285 1.87 21.30 -32.32
C ASP A 285 1.84 20.17 -33.35
N THR A 286 2.93 19.99 -34.10
CA THR A 286 3.07 18.91 -35.08
C THR A 286 3.70 17.64 -34.51
N LEU A 287 4.17 17.68 -33.25
CA LEU A 287 4.72 16.49 -32.60
C LEU A 287 3.64 15.40 -32.49
N PRO A 288 3.91 14.15 -32.92
CA PRO A 288 2.93 13.09 -32.82
C PRO A 288 2.57 12.81 -31.35
N THR A 289 1.28 12.90 -31.05
CA THR A 289 0.69 12.64 -29.74
C THR A 289 -0.59 11.79 -29.87
N LYS A 290 -1.24 11.45 -28.75
CA LYS A 290 -2.49 10.69 -28.73
C LYS A 290 -2.39 9.33 -29.43
N LEU A 291 -1.19 8.75 -29.46
CA LEU A 291 -0.98 7.40 -29.96
C LEU A 291 -1.68 6.40 -29.03
N ASN A 292 -2.30 5.36 -29.60
CA ASN A 292 -2.72 4.20 -28.85
C ASN A 292 -1.56 3.20 -28.71
N GLN A 293 -1.71 2.18 -27.85
CA GLN A 293 -0.65 1.19 -27.61
C GLN A 293 -0.17 0.47 -28.89
N ARG A 294 -1.08 0.20 -29.84
CA ARG A 294 -0.73 -0.47 -31.10
C ARG A 294 0.13 0.43 -31.98
N ALA A 295 -0.28 1.69 -32.16
CA ALA A 295 0.46 2.68 -32.94
C ALA A 295 1.84 2.95 -32.33
N LEU A 296 1.93 3.04 -31.00
CA LEU A 296 3.21 3.24 -30.32
C LEU A 296 4.16 2.03 -30.49
N ARG A 297 3.66 0.79 -30.34
CA ARG A 297 4.48 -0.41 -30.62
C ARG A 297 4.96 -0.46 -32.08
N GLN A 298 4.14 0.01 -33.02
CA GLN A 298 4.55 0.12 -34.42
C GLN A 298 5.64 1.17 -34.63
N TRP A 299 5.53 2.33 -33.98
CA TRP A 299 6.58 3.36 -33.98
C TRP A 299 7.90 2.80 -33.43
N MET A 300 7.85 2.10 -32.29
CA MET A 300 9.03 1.47 -31.67
C MET A 300 9.73 0.48 -32.60
N ARG A 301 8.98 -0.37 -33.32
CA ARG A 301 9.53 -1.32 -34.29
C ARG A 301 10.18 -0.62 -35.50
N ARG A 302 9.63 0.53 -35.91
CA ARG A 302 10.17 1.34 -37.01
C ARG A 302 11.38 2.18 -36.60
N LYS A 303 11.63 2.32 -35.30
CA LYS A 303 12.75 3.09 -34.71
C LYS A 303 13.58 2.19 -33.77
N PRO A 304 14.32 1.19 -34.29
CA PRO A 304 15.28 0.46 -33.45
C PRO A 304 16.28 1.41 -32.78
N GLY A 305 16.63 1.13 -31.53
CA GLY A 305 17.49 2.02 -30.73
C GLY A 305 16.78 3.26 -30.17
N HIS A 306 15.45 3.34 -30.27
CA HIS A 306 14.71 4.43 -29.63
C HIS A 306 14.97 4.50 -28.13
N ARG A 307 14.90 5.72 -27.59
CA ARG A 307 15.03 6.01 -26.16
C ARG A 307 13.77 6.68 -25.64
N ARG A 308 13.29 6.19 -24.51
CA ARG A 308 12.15 6.68 -23.76
C ARG A 308 12.66 7.43 -22.54
N PHE A 309 12.08 8.56 -22.23
CA PHE A 309 12.50 9.31 -21.05
C PHE A 309 11.35 10.04 -20.39
N SER A 310 11.55 10.40 -19.13
CA SER A 310 10.64 11.23 -18.35
C SER A 310 11.45 12.31 -17.62
N VAL A 311 10.79 13.42 -17.30
CA VAL A 311 11.39 14.54 -16.55
C VAL A 311 10.55 14.79 -15.31
N LEU A 312 11.19 14.74 -14.15
CA LEU A 312 10.60 14.94 -12.83
C LEU A 312 10.82 16.39 -12.38
N ARG A 313 9.80 16.96 -11.76
CA ARG A 313 9.84 18.28 -11.10
C ARG A 313 9.94 18.08 -9.60
N HIS A 314 10.58 19.00 -8.88
CA HIS A 314 10.59 18.94 -7.41
C HIS A 314 9.14 18.90 -6.88
N PRO A 315 8.82 18.06 -5.87
CA PRO A 315 7.43 17.88 -5.42
C PRO A 315 6.69 19.18 -5.07
N VAL A 316 7.35 20.12 -4.37
CA VAL A 316 6.79 21.44 -4.03
C VAL A 316 6.42 22.24 -5.30
N ALA A 317 7.39 22.42 -6.21
CA ALA A 317 7.18 23.13 -7.47
C ALA A 317 6.11 22.47 -8.35
N ARG A 318 6.02 21.14 -8.31
CA ARG A 318 5.00 20.40 -9.06
C ARG A 318 3.60 20.62 -8.48
N ALA A 319 3.46 20.58 -7.16
CA ALA A 319 2.19 20.85 -6.49
C ALA A 319 1.74 22.29 -6.73
N HIS A 320 2.67 23.25 -6.68
CA HIS A 320 2.41 24.66 -6.96
C HIS A 320 1.94 24.89 -8.41
N ALA A 321 2.65 24.31 -9.38
CA ALA A 321 2.24 24.37 -10.79
C ALA A 321 0.84 23.76 -11.01
N ALA A 322 0.53 22.64 -10.34
CA ALA A 322 -0.80 22.03 -10.39
C ALA A 322 -1.88 22.95 -9.77
N PHE A 323 -1.58 23.56 -8.63
CA PHE A 323 -2.45 24.52 -7.95
C PHE A 323 -2.78 25.70 -8.86
N CYS A 324 -1.75 26.39 -9.37
CA CYS A 324 -1.91 27.57 -10.23
C CYS A 324 -2.70 27.25 -11.51
N ALA A 325 -2.30 26.20 -12.22
CA ALA A 325 -2.86 25.87 -13.53
C ALA A 325 -4.24 25.17 -13.49
N LYS A 326 -4.52 24.38 -12.44
CA LYS A 326 -5.73 23.53 -12.39
C LYS A 326 -6.79 24.00 -11.40
N ILE A 327 -6.39 24.70 -10.35
CA ILE A 327 -7.29 25.04 -9.23
C ILE A 327 -7.50 26.56 -9.14
N LEU A 328 -6.42 27.34 -9.13
CA LEU A 328 -6.48 28.77 -8.86
C LEU A 328 -7.13 29.56 -10.00
N VAL A 329 -6.48 29.55 -11.17
CA VAL A 329 -6.84 30.39 -12.32
C VAL A 329 -8.01 29.78 -13.09
N LYS A 330 -9.01 30.62 -13.41
CA LYS A 330 -10.13 30.24 -14.28
C LYS A 330 -9.68 30.40 -15.73
N GLY A 331 -9.49 29.27 -16.42
CA GLY A 331 -9.10 29.27 -17.83
C GLY A 331 -9.28 27.90 -18.49
N PRO A 332 -8.98 27.77 -19.80
CA PRO A 332 -8.99 26.49 -20.49
C PRO A 332 -8.12 25.46 -19.76
N GLY A 333 -8.70 24.31 -19.39
CA GLY A 333 -8.00 23.25 -18.67
C GLY A 333 -8.00 23.35 -17.14
N CYS A 334 -8.65 24.36 -16.56
CA CYS A 334 -8.97 24.46 -15.13
C CYS A 334 -10.06 23.46 -14.73
N TYR A 335 -9.95 22.88 -13.53
CA TYR A 335 -10.93 21.92 -12.99
C TYR A 335 -12.00 22.65 -12.19
N ARG A 336 -12.95 23.29 -12.90
CA ARG A 336 -14.00 24.15 -12.33
C ARG A 336 -14.80 23.47 -11.21
N ASP A 337 -15.19 22.21 -11.39
CA ASP A 337 -15.99 21.48 -10.40
C ASP A 337 -15.17 21.13 -9.15
N ILE A 338 -13.93 20.68 -9.33
CA ILE A 338 -13.00 20.39 -8.23
C ILE A 338 -12.72 21.68 -7.45
N ARG A 339 -12.44 22.79 -8.14
CA ARG A 339 -12.28 24.12 -7.53
C ARG A 339 -13.48 24.52 -6.69
N LYS A 340 -14.71 24.34 -7.21
CA LYS A 340 -15.96 24.63 -6.49
C LYS A 340 -16.07 23.79 -5.22
N THR A 341 -15.78 22.50 -5.30
CA THR A 341 -15.81 21.59 -4.15
C THR A 341 -14.77 21.97 -3.09
N LEU A 342 -13.53 22.24 -3.53
CA LEU A 342 -12.44 22.67 -2.64
C LEU A 342 -12.79 23.95 -1.88
N ARG A 343 -13.37 24.94 -2.56
CA ARG A 343 -13.80 26.20 -1.94
C ARG A 343 -14.95 25.98 -0.94
N ASN A 344 -15.98 25.24 -1.33
CA ASN A 344 -17.22 25.15 -0.54
C ASN A 344 -17.11 24.18 0.64
N PHE A 345 -16.48 23.02 0.42
CA PHE A 345 -16.46 21.89 1.37
C PHE A 345 -15.11 21.71 2.07
N HIS A 346 -13.99 21.98 1.39
CA HIS A 346 -12.66 21.92 2.00
C HIS A 346 -12.14 23.28 2.49
N LYS A 347 -12.97 24.33 2.39
CA LYS A 347 -12.69 25.70 2.88
C LYS A 347 -11.38 26.29 2.36
N LEU A 348 -10.93 25.91 1.17
CA LEU A 348 -9.79 26.57 0.53
C LEU A 348 -10.15 28.04 0.23
N PRO A 349 -9.31 29.02 0.65
CA PRO A 349 -9.55 30.45 0.47
C PRO A 349 -9.28 30.85 -0.99
N LEU A 350 -10.13 30.37 -1.91
CA LEU A 350 -10.06 30.65 -3.33
C LEU A 350 -11.04 31.76 -3.72
N PRO A 351 -10.65 32.71 -4.59
CA PRO A 351 -11.52 33.81 -4.98
C PRO A 351 -12.82 33.35 -5.64
N GLY A 352 -13.87 34.14 -5.44
CA GLY A 352 -15.20 33.97 -5.99
C GLY A 352 -15.21 33.95 -7.52
N GLY A 353 -14.62 35.02 -8.09
CA GLY A 353 -14.58 35.45 -9.49
C GLY A 353 -13.25 35.18 -10.19
N GLU A 354 -12.83 36.09 -11.07
CA GLU A 354 -11.43 36.15 -11.52
C GLU A 354 -10.50 36.49 -10.34
N LEU A 355 -9.19 36.53 -10.56
CA LEU A 355 -8.28 37.06 -9.54
C LEU A 355 -8.59 38.55 -9.40
N GLU A 356 -9.28 38.92 -8.33
CA GLU A 356 -9.62 40.31 -7.99
C GLU A 356 -8.38 41.05 -7.47
N GLU A 357 -8.43 42.38 -7.40
CA GLU A 357 -7.28 43.22 -6.98
C GLU A 357 -6.78 42.91 -5.55
N ASP A 358 -7.59 42.22 -4.74
CA ASP A 358 -7.29 41.85 -3.36
C ASP A 358 -6.56 40.50 -3.20
N TYR A 359 -6.34 39.75 -4.29
CA TYR A 359 -5.59 38.49 -4.25
C TYR A 359 -4.08 38.75 -4.20
N ASP A 360 -3.60 39.04 -3.00
CA ASP A 360 -2.19 39.31 -2.73
C ASP A 360 -1.36 38.03 -2.50
N ARG A 361 -0.05 38.21 -2.31
CA ARG A 361 0.91 37.13 -2.05
C ARG A 361 0.53 36.30 -0.81
N ARG A 362 -0.04 36.93 0.22
CA ARG A 362 -0.42 36.25 1.46
C ARG A 362 -1.63 35.36 1.22
N ALA A 363 -2.65 35.85 0.52
CA ALA A 363 -3.80 35.07 0.10
C ALA A 363 -3.39 33.89 -0.80
N HIS A 364 -2.41 34.08 -1.68
CA HIS A 364 -1.83 33.01 -2.51
C HIS A 364 -1.17 31.92 -1.67
N ARG A 365 -0.32 32.31 -0.73
CA ARG A 365 0.32 31.38 0.22
C ARG A 365 -0.72 30.60 1.02
N GLU A 366 -1.70 31.29 1.63
CA GLU A 366 -2.75 30.66 2.43
C GLU A 366 -3.57 29.65 1.61
N ALA A 367 -3.92 30.00 0.37
CA ALA A 367 -4.64 29.10 -0.53
C ALA A 367 -3.81 27.89 -0.94
N PHE A 368 -2.50 28.07 -1.18
CA PHE A 368 -1.60 26.97 -1.52
C PHE A 368 -1.35 26.02 -0.34
N VAL A 369 -1.15 26.54 0.87
CA VAL A 369 -1.05 25.74 2.11
C VAL A 369 -2.32 24.90 2.32
N ALA A 370 -3.50 25.51 2.18
CA ALA A 370 -4.77 24.78 2.28
C ALA A 370 -4.91 23.70 1.20
N PHE A 371 -4.35 23.94 0.00
CA PHE A 371 -4.29 22.93 -1.06
C PHE A 371 -3.37 21.75 -0.70
N LEU A 372 -2.19 21.98 -0.12
CA LEU A 372 -1.30 20.90 0.34
C LEU A 372 -1.96 20.06 1.44
N ILE A 373 -2.65 20.69 2.39
CA ILE A 373 -3.41 19.98 3.44
C ILE A 373 -4.49 19.09 2.81
N PHE A 374 -5.23 19.61 1.84
CA PHE A 374 -6.21 18.82 1.07
C PHE A 374 -5.53 17.63 0.36
N LEU A 375 -4.37 17.84 -0.27
CA LEU A 375 -3.67 16.80 -1.00
C LEU A 375 -3.28 15.62 -0.11
N LYS A 376 -2.88 15.87 1.15
CA LYS A 376 -2.56 14.79 2.11
C LYS A 376 -3.74 13.84 2.29
N SER A 377 -4.93 14.38 2.57
CA SER A 377 -6.16 13.59 2.68
C SER A 377 -6.59 12.98 1.34
N ASN A 378 -6.38 13.68 0.23
CA ASN A 378 -6.75 13.18 -1.10
C ASN A 378 -5.92 11.95 -1.52
N LEU A 379 -4.59 12.01 -1.35
CA LEU A 379 -3.70 10.90 -1.69
C LEU A 379 -3.88 9.71 -0.73
N ALA A 380 -4.31 9.97 0.51
CA ALA A 380 -4.70 8.93 1.47
C ALA A 380 -6.09 8.31 1.21
N GLY A 381 -6.80 8.73 0.15
CA GLY A 381 -8.14 8.21 -0.17
C GLY A 381 -9.25 8.69 0.77
N GLN A 382 -9.01 9.72 1.58
CA GLN A 382 -9.94 10.23 2.60
C GLN A 382 -10.87 11.34 2.07
N THR A 383 -10.83 11.64 0.76
CA THR A 383 -11.72 12.63 0.14
C THR A 383 -12.48 12.03 -1.04
N GLY A 384 -13.70 12.50 -1.27
CA GLY A 384 -14.51 12.07 -2.42
C GLY A 384 -14.04 12.61 -3.78
N ILE A 385 -12.93 13.36 -3.83
CA ILE A 385 -12.35 13.90 -5.05
C ILE A 385 -11.36 12.87 -5.61
N ARG A 386 -11.40 12.61 -6.92
CA ARG A 386 -10.43 11.68 -7.56
C ARG A 386 -8.99 12.17 -7.38
N VAL A 387 -8.04 11.23 -7.29
CA VAL A 387 -6.61 11.57 -7.38
C VAL A 387 -6.23 11.79 -8.85
N ASP A 388 -5.96 13.04 -9.23
CA ASP A 388 -5.65 13.42 -10.61
C ASP A 388 -4.14 13.31 -10.91
N ALA A 389 -3.78 13.05 -12.17
CA ALA A 389 -2.38 12.88 -12.56
C ALA A 389 -1.53 14.15 -12.34
N HIS A 390 -2.17 15.33 -12.32
CA HIS A 390 -1.50 16.61 -12.07
C HIS A 390 -0.92 16.75 -10.66
N TRP A 391 -1.41 16.00 -9.67
CA TRP A 391 -0.94 16.08 -8.28
C TRP A 391 -0.72 14.72 -7.61
N ALA A 392 -0.95 13.61 -8.29
CA ALA A 392 -0.53 12.27 -7.85
C ALA A 392 0.97 12.20 -7.56
N THR A 393 1.46 11.25 -6.76
CA THR A 393 2.91 11.04 -6.65
C THR A 393 3.53 10.71 -8.00
N GLN A 394 4.71 11.27 -8.28
CA GLN A 394 5.47 11.01 -9.49
C GLN A 394 5.88 9.53 -9.57
N ALA A 395 6.16 8.90 -8.42
CA ALA A 395 6.39 7.46 -8.30
C ALA A 395 5.21 6.65 -8.85
N SER A 396 3.98 6.94 -8.42
CA SER A 396 2.77 6.24 -8.92
C SER A 396 2.54 6.47 -10.41
N VAL A 397 2.92 7.63 -10.94
CA VAL A 397 2.84 7.92 -12.39
C VAL A 397 3.82 7.05 -13.18
N LEU A 398 5.08 6.96 -12.75
CA LEU A 398 6.09 6.12 -13.41
C LEU A 398 5.75 4.62 -13.32
N GLU A 399 5.23 4.16 -12.19
CA GLU A 399 4.76 2.78 -12.04
C GLU A 399 3.63 2.45 -13.00
N GLY A 400 2.67 3.37 -13.17
CA GLY A 400 1.60 3.21 -14.15
C GLY A 400 2.14 3.06 -15.56
N MET A 401 3.13 3.88 -15.94
CA MET A 401 3.79 3.82 -17.25
C MET A 401 4.48 2.46 -17.51
N ALA A 402 5.06 1.84 -16.47
CA ALA A 402 5.77 0.58 -16.57
C ALA A 402 4.90 -0.59 -17.08
N GLN A 403 3.57 -0.50 -16.96
CA GLN A 403 2.63 -1.49 -17.54
C GLN A 403 2.70 -1.56 -19.07
N PHE A 404 3.12 -0.49 -19.75
CA PHE A 404 3.42 -0.52 -21.18
C PHE A 404 4.93 -0.66 -21.43
N GLY A 405 5.72 0.10 -20.68
CA GLY A 405 7.18 0.03 -20.67
C GLY A 405 7.77 1.22 -19.94
N SER A 406 8.80 0.98 -19.13
CA SER A 406 9.49 2.03 -18.36
C SER A 406 10.22 3.04 -19.27
N PRO A 407 10.39 4.30 -18.82
CA PRO A 407 11.39 5.18 -19.40
C PRO A 407 12.78 4.55 -19.27
N ASP A 408 13.61 4.70 -20.30
CA ASP A 408 15.02 4.28 -20.26
C ASP A 408 15.85 5.28 -19.41
N MET A 409 15.37 6.53 -19.27
CA MET A 409 15.99 7.55 -18.43
C MET A 409 14.94 8.41 -17.70
N VAL A 410 15.14 8.64 -16.41
CA VAL A 410 14.34 9.55 -15.59
C VAL A 410 15.25 10.69 -15.16
N ILE A 411 14.88 11.92 -15.52
CA ILE A 411 15.75 13.11 -15.41
C ILE A 411 15.11 14.09 -14.42
N ARG A 412 15.89 14.79 -13.59
CA ARG A 412 15.36 15.93 -12.82
C ARG A 412 15.34 17.19 -13.69
N GLU A 413 14.31 18.01 -13.52
CA GLU A 413 14.14 19.26 -14.27
C GLU A 413 15.36 20.19 -14.18
N THR A 414 16.01 20.27 -13.02
CA THR A 414 17.22 21.08 -12.80
C THR A 414 18.42 20.60 -13.62
N GLU A 415 18.45 19.32 -14.01
CA GLU A 415 19.54 18.68 -14.76
C GLU A 415 19.18 18.49 -16.25
N MET A 416 17.96 18.89 -16.64
CA MET A 416 17.37 18.66 -17.95
C MET A 416 18.30 19.12 -19.09
N LYS A 417 18.94 20.29 -18.96
CA LYS A 417 19.84 20.85 -19.98
C LYS A 417 20.97 19.89 -20.37
N GLY A 418 21.60 19.25 -19.38
CA GLY A 418 22.72 18.33 -19.61
C GLY A 418 22.24 16.97 -20.14
N TYR A 419 21.28 16.37 -19.45
CA TYR A 419 20.83 15.01 -19.79
C TYR A 419 20.04 14.93 -21.10
N LEU A 420 19.24 15.95 -21.45
CA LEU A 420 18.58 15.97 -22.76
C LEU A 420 19.59 16.10 -23.91
N ALA A 421 20.65 16.90 -23.72
CA ALA A 421 21.71 16.98 -24.71
C ALA A 421 22.44 15.64 -24.89
N ALA A 422 22.73 14.92 -23.79
CA ALA A 422 23.32 13.59 -23.84
C ALA A 422 22.39 12.58 -24.53
N LEU A 423 21.09 12.60 -24.21
CA LEU A 423 20.09 11.71 -24.81
C LEU A 423 19.97 11.90 -26.32
N ALA A 424 19.94 13.16 -26.78
CA ALA A 424 19.88 13.49 -28.20
C ALA A 424 21.13 13.01 -28.96
N ARG A 425 22.32 13.09 -28.35
CA ARG A 425 23.55 12.55 -28.95
C ARG A 425 23.51 11.04 -29.11
N GLN A 426 22.92 10.31 -28.16
CA GLN A 426 22.77 8.85 -28.26
C GLN A 426 21.90 8.42 -29.46
N VAL A 427 21.00 9.29 -29.93
CA VAL A 427 20.15 9.03 -31.11
C VAL A 427 20.61 9.78 -32.37
N GLY A 428 21.86 10.25 -32.39
CA GLY A 428 22.53 10.77 -33.59
C GLY A 428 22.57 12.29 -33.75
N TYR A 429 22.14 13.07 -32.75
CA TYR A 429 22.15 14.53 -32.84
C TYR A 429 23.38 15.11 -32.13
N ALA A 430 24.44 15.40 -32.89
CA ALA A 430 25.72 15.88 -32.36
C ALA A 430 25.64 17.27 -31.68
N LYS A 431 24.76 18.15 -32.17
CA LYS A 431 24.56 19.53 -31.69
C LYS A 431 23.07 19.77 -31.37
N PRO A 432 22.54 19.17 -30.28
CA PRO A 432 21.14 19.35 -29.93
C PRO A 432 20.87 20.79 -29.44
N PRO A 433 19.67 21.33 -29.67
CA PRO A 433 19.28 22.62 -29.10
C PRO A 433 19.22 22.53 -27.57
N VAL A 434 19.38 23.68 -26.91
CA VAL A 434 19.19 23.81 -25.47
C VAL A 434 17.69 23.87 -25.19
N PRO A 435 17.17 23.09 -24.22
CA PRO A 435 15.76 23.21 -23.83
C PRO A 435 15.47 24.61 -23.28
N PRO A 436 14.30 25.20 -23.57
CA PRO A 436 13.95 26.51 -23.04
C PRO A 436 13.83 26.45 -21.51
N GLN A 437 14.04 27.59 -20.86
CA GLN A 437 13.81 27.73 -19.42
C GLN A 437 12.31 27.69 -19.13
N ALA A 438 11.92 27.02 -18.05
CA ALA A 438 10.54 26.98 -17.62
C ALA A 438 10.06 28.37 -17.21
N LEU A 439 8.85 28.72 -17.65
CA LEU A 439 8.19 29.95 -17.18
C LEU A 439 7.82 29.78 -15.71
N THR A 440 7.89 30.87 -14.96
CA THR A 440 7.48 30.91 -13.56
C THR A 440 5.96 30.77 -13.46
N ASP A 441 5.48 30.15 -12.38
CA ASP A 441 4.05 30.03 -12.14
C ASP A 441 3.44 31.43 -11.93
N THR A 442 2.20 31.60 -12.35
CA THR A 442 1.42 32.84 -12.19
C THR A 442 0.20 32.59 -11.33
N PRO A 443 -0.29 33.59 -10.55
CA PRO A 443 0.15 34.99 -10.51
C PRO A 443 1.42 35.27 -9.71
N PHE A 444 1.84 34.38 -8.81
CA PHE A 444 3.06 34.51 -8.00
C PHE A 444 3.96 33.30 -8.19
N ASP A 445 5.27 33.54 -8.17
CA ASP A 445 6.28 32.48 -8.21
C ASP A 445 6.31 31.74 -6.85
N LEU A 446 6.63 30.44 -6.88
CA LEU A 446 6.81 29.65 -5.66
C LEU A 446 7.86 30.27 -4.71
N SER A 447 8.95 30.81 -5.25
CA SER A 447 10.01 31.48 -4.48
C SER A 447 9.51 32.67 -3.66
N GLU A 448 8.40 33.29 -4.04
CA GLU A 448 7.83 34.41 -3.31
C GLU A 448 7.06 33.99 -2.06
N ILE A 449 6.57 32.75 -2.02
CA ILE A 449 5.74 32.24 -0.93
C ILE A 449 6.37 31.09 -0.16
N TYR A 450 7.43 30.47 -0.69
CA TYR A 450 8.08 29.29 -0.12
C TYR A 450 8.71 29.57 1.25
N ASP A 451 8.46 28.66 2.18
CA ASP A 451 9.03 28.65 3.53
C ASP A 451 9.08 27.23 4.11
N ASP A 452 9.53 27.13 5.37
CA ASP A 452 9.64 25.86 6.10
C ASP A 452 8.30 25.12 6.25
N GLU A 453 7.18 25.84 6.37
CA GLU A 453 5.86 25.23 6.53
C GLU A 453 5.43 24.55 5.22
N ILE A 454 5.59 25.23 4.09
CA ILE A 454 5.28 24.67 2.76
C ILE A 454 6.16 23.45 2.47
N GLU A 455 7.47 23.52 2.75
CA GLU A 455 8.38 22.39 2.55
C GLU A 455 7.98 21.19 3.42
N ALA A 456 7.65 21.42 4.70
CA ALA A 456 7.21 20.36 5.59
C ALA A 456 5.88 19.72 5.12
N LEU A 457 4.89 20.53 4.76
CA LEU A 457 3.60 20.03 4.26
C LEU A 457 3.76 19.25 2.95
N ALA A 458 4.56 19.76 2.01
CA ALA A 458 4.81 19.07 0.75
C ALA A 458 5.57 17.75 0.96
N ARG A 459 6.53 17.71 1.89
CA ARG A 459 7.24 16.48 2.27
C ARG A 459 6.30 15.46 2.90
N ASP A 460 5.35 15.91 3.72
CA ASP A 460 4.31 15.07 4.30
C ASP A 460 3.37 14.48 3.22
N VAL A 461 2.98 15.29 2.24
CA VAL A 461 2.11 14.86 1.13
C VAL A 461 2.85 13.90 0.18
N TYR A 462 4.08 14.23 -0.16
CA TYR A 462 4.86 13.59 -1.24
C TYR A 462 6.06 12.80 -0.71
N GLN A 463 6.02 12.32 0.53
CA GLN A 463 7.13 11.61 1.17
C GLN A 463 7.72 10.53 0.26
N ARG A 464 6.86 9.80 -0.45
CA ARG A 464 7.26 8.78 -1.41
C ARG A 464 8.12 9.33 -2.56
N ASP A 465 7.78 10.49 -3.13
CA ASP A 465 8.61 11.10 -4.18
C ASP A 465 9.95 11.57 -3.61
N TYR A 466 9.96 12.15 -2.39
CA TYR A 466 11.18 12.56 -1.71
C TYR A 466 12.14 11.39 -1.48
N VAL A 467 11.62 10.26 -0.99
CA VAL A 467 12.42 9.06 -0.71
C VAL A 467 12.83 8.36 -2.01
N THR A 468 11.86 8.04 -2.88
CA THR A 468 12.08 7.25 -4.10
C THR A 468 13.07 7.93 -5.05
N PHE A 469 12.99 9.25 -5.16
CA PHE A 469 13.85 10.01 -6.03
C PHE A 469 14.90 10.80 -5.26
N GLY A 470 15.07 10.65 -3.94
CA GLY A 470 16.07 11.38 -3.17
C GLY A 470 16.02 12.90 -3.34
N PHE A 471 14.83 13.51 -3.30
CA PHE A 471 14.73 14.98 -3.32
C PHE A 471 15.15 15.57 -1.95
N GLY A 472 15.95 16.65 -2.01
CA GLY A 472 16.29 17.49 -0.86
C GLY A 472 15.21 18.52 -0.58
N ARG A 473 15.54 19.61 0.12
CA ARG A 473 14.66 20.79 0.19
C ARG A 473 14.58 21.45 -1.18
N TRP A 474 13.48 22.16 -1.46
CA TRP A 474 13.34 22.83 -2.76
C TRP A 474 14.37 23.95 -2.99
N ALA A 475 14.63 24.74 -1.94
CA ALA A 475 15.63 25.81 -1.89
C ALA A 475 16.55 25.64 -0.69
#